data_AF-F6ZPA1-F1
#
_entry.id   AF-F6ZPA1-F1
#
_cell.length_a   1.000
_cell.length_b   1.000
_cell.length_c   1.000
_cell.angle_alpha   90.00
_cell.angle_beta   90.00
_cell.angle_gamma   90.00
#
_symmetry.space_group_name_H-M   'P 1'
#
loop_
_entity.id
_entity.type
_entity.pdbx_description
1 polymer ?
#
loop_
_entity_poly.entity_id
_entity_poly.type
_entity_poly.pdbx_seq_one_letter_code
_entity_poly.pdbx_strand_id
1 'polypeptide(L)'
;MTHNCTAPKKALTIVPLKSIDWKRCKNGVIPPEAVVGGTTEFGQPLYIGRTRLRENNNEFTPGLIAKPDETLLVSYGTGVRTTKEFDVLVAIDPHITHWVPCSKGHIPDNSVIGGIDCSYLEPLYIGRTRGTLLNGRTWRGQKLKDPVLGSCGDTEVQIPGKVHRTHRCLYIPYKGKEYLFRDYEVLALKESPASLSMLCKNVINSRLEEVCALLDDFQIEGMASDSIDRLPLPDKLKEYCKQRGVDDCDY
;
A
#
# COMPACT_ATOMS: atom_id res chain seq x y z
N MET A 1 -28.38 3.32 -52.48
CA MET A 1 -28.79 2.92 -51.11
C MET A 1 -28.68 1.40 -51.09
N THR A 2 -27.81 0.72 -50.35
CA THR A 2 -27.33 0.91 -48.97
C THR A 2 -25.92 0.29 -48.84
N HIS A 3 -24.96 1.02 -48.25
CA HIS A 3 -23.66 0.47 -47.87
C HIS A 3 -23.80 -0.33 -46.58
N ASN A 4 -23.67 -1.66 -46.65
CA ASN A 4 -23.40 -2.49 -45.48
C ASN A 4 -21.91 -2.43 -45.18
N CYS A 5 -21.53 -1.64 -44.17
CA CYS A 5 -20.19 -1.63 -43.62
C CYS A 5 -20.28 -2.07 -42.16
N THR A 6 -20.30 -3.39 -41.94
CA THR A 6 -20.09 -3.98 -40.61
C THR A 6 -18.60 -3.92 -40.31
N ALA A 7 -18.18 -2.84 -39.66
CA ALA A 7 -16.88 -2.81 -38.99
C ALA A 7 -16.87 -3.86 -37.87
N PRO A 8 -15.80 -4.65 -37.70
CA PRO A 8 -15.67 -5.50 -36.54
C PRO A 8 -15.57 -4.59 -35.30
N LYS A 9 -16.54 -4.74 -34.38
CA LYS A 9 -16.45 -4.16 -33.03
C LYS A 9 -15.16 -4.69 -32.43
N LYS A 10 -14.13 -3.83 -32.32
CA LYS A 10 -12.93 -4.13 -31.54
C LYS A 10 -13.42 -4.59 -30.17
N ALA A 11 -13.17 -5.86 -29.85
CA ALA A 11 -13.35 -6.36 -28.50
C ALA A 11 -12.43 -5.51 -27.61
N LEU A 12 -13.05 -4.65 -26.80
CA LEU A 12 -12.35 -4.01 -25.71
C LEU A 12 -11.98 -5.14 -24.75
N THR A 13 -10.71 -5.52 -24.77
CA THR A 13 -10.16 -6.42 -23.76
C THR A 13 -10.27 -5.70 -22.43
N ILE A 14 -11.34 -5.98 -21.67
CA ILE A 14 -11.49 -5.51 -20.30
C ILE A 14 -10.51 -6.35 -19.47
N VAL A 15 -9.31 -5.82 -19.32
CA VAL A 15 -8.42 -6.23 -18.25
C VAL A 15 -9.04 -5.63 -16.99
N PRO A 16 -9.32 -6.41 -15.92
CA PRO A 16 -9.80 -5.82 -14.67
C PRO A 16 -8.76 -4.80 -14.22
N LEU A 17 -9.08 -3.51 -14.36
CA LEU A 17 -8.17 -2.44 -14.00
C LEU A 17 -8.17 -2.40 -12.47
N LYS A 18 -7.24 -3.12 -11.87
CA LYS A 18 -6.92 -2.99 -10.46
C LYS A 18 -6.66 -1.50 -10.21
N SER A 19 -7.57 -0.84 -9.50
CA SER A 19 -7.59 0.63 -9.34
C SER A 19 -6.34 1.15 -8.62
N ILE A 20 -5.70 0.27 -7.83
CA ILE A 20 -4.42 0.47 -7.16
C ILE A 20 -3.52 -0.75 -7.39
N ASP A 21 -2.25 -0.54 -7.72
CA ASP A 21 -1.33 -1.65 -7.95
C ASP A 21 0.12 -1.32 -7.56
N TRP A 22 0.97 -2.35 -7.53
CA TRP A 22 2.40 -2.23 -7.29
C TRP A 22 3.16 -2.44 -8.59
N LYS A 23 3.82 -1.39 -9.08
CA LYS A 23 4.58 -1.42 -10.34
C LYS A 23 6.08 -1.51 -10.07
N ARG A 24 6.73 -2.55 -10.58
CA ARG A 24 8.19 -2.71 -10.47
C ARG A 24 8.92 -1.58 -11.21
N CYS A 25 9.80 -0.87 -10.50
CA CYS A 25 10.72 0.10 -11.07
C CYS A 25 12.17 -0.42 -10.90
N LYS A 26 12.90 -0.52 -12.02
CA LYS A 26 14.31 -0.96 -12.03
C LYS A 26 15.32 0.18 -12.22
N ASN A 27 14.87 1.33 -12.72
CA ASN A 27 15.75 2.43 -13.13
C ASN A 27 15.48 3.73 -12.35
N GLY A 28 14.87 3.66 -11.17
CA GLY A 28 14.50 4.85 -10.38
C GLY A 28 13.31 5.66 -10.92
N VAL A 29 13.02 5.57 -12.23
CA VAL A 29 11.94 6.34 -12.86
C VAL A 29 10.59 6.09 -12.17
N ILE A 30 10.07 7.15 -11.56
CA ILE A 30 8.78 7.15 -10.87
C ILE A 30 7.66 7.34 -11.89
N PRO A 31 6.67 6.43 -11.99
CA PRO A 31 5.53 6.58 -12.89
C PRO A 31 4.69 7.83 -12.57
N PRO A 32 4.06 8.48 -13.57
CA PRO A 32 3.19 9.63 -13.32
C PRO A 32 1.96 9.30 -12.45
N GLU A 33 1.51 8.04 -12.47
CA GLU A 33 0.43 7.51 -11.66
C GLU A 33 0.83 7.13 -10.21
N ALA A 34 2.07 7.44 -9.80
CA ALA A 34 2.57 7.09 -8.47
C ALA A 34 1.84 7.84 -7.36
N VAL A 35 1.47 7.11 -6.31
CA VAL A 35 0.78 7.68 -5.15
C VAL A 35 1.75 8.52 -4.32
N VAL A 36 1.39 9.79 -4.12
CA VAL A 36 2.12 10.70 -3.23
C VAL A 36 1.82 10.34 -1.78
N GLY A 37 2.86 9.90 -1.06
CA GLY A 37 2.84 9.51 0.34
C GLY A 37 2.89 10.69 1.32
N GLY A 38 3.48 11.79 0.89
CA GLY A 38 3.65 12.99 1.70
C GLY A 38 4.61 13.98 1.05
N THR A 39 5.20 14.83 1.87
CA THR A 39 5.97 16.01 1.43
C THR A 39 7.18 16.22 2.32
N THR A 40 8.29 16.68 1.72
CA THR A 40 9.48 17.12 2.45
C THR A 40 9.27 18.50 3.08
N GLU A 41 10.23 18.94 3.89
CA GLU A 41 10.31 20.30 4.44
C GLU A 41 10.36 21.40 3.37
N PHE A 42 10.69 21.05 2.13
CA PHE A 42 10.73 21.96 0.98
C PHE A 42 9.49 21.82 0.07
N GLY A 43 8.46 21.09 0.51
CA GLY A 43 7.24 20.85 -0.26
C GLY A 43 7.42 19.88 -1.44
N GLN A 44 8.53 19.15 -1.51
CA GLN A 44 8.75 18.17 -2.58
C GLN A 44 7.98 16.89 -2.29
N PRO A 45 7.36 16.25 -3.30
CA PRO A 45 6.58 15.05 -3.11
C PRO A 45 7.48 13.86 -2.72
N LEU A 46 7.00 13.07 -1.76
CA LEU A 46 7.51 11.76 -1.40
C LEU A 46 6.54 10.71 -1.91
N TYR A 47 7.04 9.64 -2.51
CA TYR A 47 6.21 8.55 -3.06
C TYR A 47 6.28 7.30 -2.19
N ILE A 48 5.31 6.41 -2.36
CA ILE A 48 5.26 5.15 -1.63
C ILE A 48 5.89 4.05 -2.48
N GLY A 49 6.83 3.34 -1.89
CA GLY A 49 7.40 2.15 -2.50
C GLY A 49 7.55 1.01 -1.51
N ARG A 50 7.92 -0.15 -2.03
CA ARG A 50 8.26 -1.33 -1.24
C ARG A 50 9.38 -2.11 -1.89
N THR A 51 10.12 -2.88 -1.10
CA THR A 51 11.16 -3.78 -1.62
C THR A 51 11.23 -5.05 -0.80
N ARG A 52 11.91 -6.06 -1.33
CA ARG A 52 12.23 -7.29 -0.61
C ARG A 52 13.58 -7.10 0.08
N LEU A 53 13.61 -7.17 1.40
CA LEU A 53 14.84 -6.97 2.17
C LEU A 53 15.64 -8.25 2.40
N ARG A 54 15.03 -9.42 2.16
CA ARG A 54 15.64 -10.74 2.26
C ARG A 54 15.41 -11.47 0.93
N GLU A 55 16.46 -12.08 0.40
CA GLU A 55 16.42 -12.77 -0.90
C GLU A 55 15.52 -14.01 -0.90
N ASN A 56 15.27 -14.60 0.27
CA ASN A 56 14.58 -15.90 0.38
C ASN A 56 13.09 -15.84 0.79
N ASN A 57 12.51 -14.65 1.01
CA ASN A 57 11.11 -14.54 1.43
C ASN A 57 10.31 -13.54 0.58
N ASN A 58 9.00 -13.80 0.43
CA ASN A 58 8.01 -12.86 -0.08
C ASN A 58 7.73 -11.68 0.89
N GLU A 59 8.71 -11.32 1.72
CA GLU A 59 8.64 -10.25 2.72
C GLU A 59 8.89 -8.90 2.03
N PHE A 60 7.81 -8.28 1.58
CA PHE A 60 7.86 -6.89 1.15
C PHE A 60 7.86 -5.97 2.37
N THR A 61 8.70 -4.95 2.35
CA THR A 61 8.70 -3.89 3.36
C THR A 61 8.44 -2.54 2.69
N PRO A 62 7.37 -1.82 3.09
CA PRO A 62 7.06 -0.52 2.53
C PRO A 62 7.96 0.58 3.12
N GLY A 63 8.14 1.64 2.34
CA GLY A 63 8.96 2.80 2.69
C GLY A 63 8.65 4.00 1.81
N LEU A 64 9.55 4.97 1.81
CA LEU A 64 9.41 6.22 1.06
C LEU A 64 10.41 6.30 -0.08
N ILE A 65 10.00 6.88 -1.19
CA ILE A 65 10.86 7.19 -2.32
C ILE A 65 11.03 8.71 -2.37
N ALA A 66 12.26 9.18 -2.25
CA ALA A 66 12.61 10.59 -2.34
C ALA A 66 13.18 10.91 -3.73
N LYS A 67 12.77 12.06 -4.31
CA LYS A 67 13.47 12.68 -5.44
C LYS A 67 14.53 13.66 -4.89
N PRO A 68 15.69 13.83 -5.53
CA PRO A 68 16.06 13.37 -6.88
C PRO A 68 16.75 12.00 -6.96
N ASP A 69 17.14 11.41 -5.83
CA ASP A 69 17.96 10.20 -5.84
C ASP A 69 17.24 8.95 -6.36
N GLU A 70 15.89 9.02 -6.45
CA GLU A 70 15.02 7.95 -6.93
C GLU A 70 15.32 6.62 -6.23
N THR A 71 15.65 6.72 -4.93
CA THR A 71 15.92 5.59 -4.06
C THR A 71 14.76 5.37 -3.10
N LEU A 72 14.46 4.10 -2.84
CA LEU A 72 13.55 3.71 -1.78
C LEU A 72 14.33 3.65 -0.46
N LEU A 73 13.85 4.35 0.54
CA LEU A 73 14.30 4.28 1.93
C LEU A 73 13.29 3.46 2.73
N VAL A 74 13.78 2.46 3.46
CA VAL A 74 12.96 1.56 4.26
C VAL A 74 13.51 1.45 5.68
N SER A 75 12.64 1.64 6.66
CA SER A 75 12.90 1.36 8.07
C SER A 75 13.03 -0.14 8.31
N TYR A 76 14.19 -0.59 8.80
CA TYR A 76 14.39 -2.00 9.12
C TYR A 76 15.45 -2.18 10.22
N GLY A 77 15.15 -3.02 11.20
CA GLY A 77 16.11 -3.46 12.21
C GLY A 77 16.81 -2.31 12.91
N THR A 78 16.07 -1.27 13.32
CA THR A 78 16.56 -0.06 14.02
C THR A 78 17.29 0.98 13.17
N GLY A 79 17.46 0.72 11.88
CA GLY A 79 18.12 1.62 10.94
C GLY A 79 17.31 1.86 9.67
N VAL A 80 17.97 2.45 8.68
CA VAL A 80 17.39 2.70 7.35
C VAL A 80 18.18 1.92 6.32
N ARG A 81 17.47 1.22 5.43
CA ARG A 81 18.03 0.57 4.24
C ARG A 81 17.62 1.36 3.00
N THR A 82 18.50 1.38 2.00
CA THR A 82 18.30 2.09 0.73
C THR A 82 18.45 1.13 -0.44
N THR A 83 17.59 1.23 -1.45
CA THR A 83 17.70 0.44 -2.69
C THR A 83 17.20 1.21 -3.90
N LYS A 84 17.72 0.84 -5.09
CA LYS A 84 17.24 1.31 -6.40
C LYS A 84 16.27 0.33 -7.08
N GLU A 85 16.12 -0.86 -6.50
CA GLU A 85 15.17 -1.88 -6.96
C GLU A 85 13.97 -1.95 -6.02
N PHE A 86 12.84 -1.45 -6.48
CA PHE A 86 11.62 -1.37 -5.69
C PHE A 86 10.37 -1.43 -6.55
N ASP A 87 9.24 -1.75 -5.93
CA ASP A 87 7.93 -1.50 -6.51
C ASP A 87 7.42 -0.14 -6.02
N VAL A 88 6.74 0.59 -6.90
CA VAL A 88 6.05 1.85 -6.58
C VAL A 88 4.56 1.59 -6.50
N LEU A 89 3.90 2.17 -5.50
CA LEU A 89 2.44 2.14 -5.41
C LEU A 89 1.87 3.11 -6.44
N VAL A 90 1.02 2.60 -7.32
CA VAL A 90 0.35 3.36 -8.36
C VAL A 90 -1.16 3.30 -8.19
N ALA A 91 -1.85 4.40 -8.46
CA ALA A 91 -3.30 4.45 -8.46
C ALA A 91 -3.79 5.10 -9.75
N ILE A 92 -4.78 4.49 -10.41
CA ILE A 92 -5.35 5.02 -11.65
C ILE A 92 -6.02 6.36 -11.40
N ASP A 93 -6.76 6.46 -10.29
CA ASP A 93 -7.36 7.69 -9.81
C ASP A 93 -6.87 7.97 -8.38
N PRO A 94 -6.19 9.10 -8.11
CA PRO A 94 -5.74 9.44 -6.76
C PRO A 94 -6.90 9.57 -5.76
N HIS A 95 -8.11 9.88 -6.21
CA HIS A 95 -9.28 10.08 -5.35
C HIS A 95 -9.84 8.80 -4.73
N ILE A 96 -9.41 7.61 -5.18
CA ILE A 96 -9.79 6.33 -4.57
C ILE A 96 -9.09 6.10 -3.23
N THR A 97 -8.04 6.86 -2.93
CA THR A 97 -7.29 6.75 -1.68
C THR A 97 -7.51 7.97 -0.79
N HIS A 98 -7.32 7.78 0.51
CA HIS A 98 -7.34 8.84 1.50
C HIS A 98 -6.52 8.42 2.73
N TRP A 99 -6.14 9.41 3.54
CA TRP A 99 -5.38 9.21 4.76
C TRP A 99 -6.30 9.28 5.97
N VAL A 100 -6.24 8.26 6.83
CA VAL A 100 -7.12 8.12 7.99
C VAL A 100 -6.29 8.26 9.27
N PRO A 101 -6.54 9.29 10.11
CA PRO A 101 -5.89 9.43 11.40
C PRO A 101 -6.10 8.21 12.29
N CYS A 102 -5.01 7.64 12.78
CA CYS A 102 -4.98 6.46 13.62
C CYS A 102 -3.95 6.62 14.74
N SER A 103 -4.07 5.77 15.76
CA SER A 103 -3.06 5.71 16.81
C SER A 103 -2.93 4.32 17.42
N LYS A 104 -1.79 4.05 18.05
CA LYS A 104 -1.55 2.90 18.94
C LYS A 104 -1.90 1.54 18.32
N GLY A 105 -1.63 1.36 17.03
CA GLY A 105 -1.88 0.11 16.31
C GLY A 105 -3.30 -0.02 15.75
N HIS A 106 -4.15 1.01 15.87
CA HIS A 106 -5.42 1.04 15.14
C HIS A 106 -5.16 1.07 13.63
N ILE A 107 -5.89 0.25 12.89
CA ILE A 107 -5.82 0.10 11.43
C ILE A 107 -7.25 0.04 10.88
N PRO A 108 -7.65 0.91 9.93
CA PRO A 108 -8.93 0.84 9.24
C PRO A 108 -9.09 -0.45 8.43
N ASP A 109 -10.30 -0.97 8.28
CA ASP A 109 -10.56 -2.23 7.55
C ASP A 109 -10.13 -2.17 6.07
N ASN A 110 -10.28 -1.00 5.45
CA ASN A 110 -9.95 -0.68 4.06
C ASN A 110 -8.49 -0.23 3.83
N SER A 111 -7.59 -0.55 4.75
CA SER A 111 -6.18 -0.12 4.67
C SER A 111 -5.40 -0.80 3.55
N VAL A 112 -4.51 -0.04 2.92
CA VAL A 112 -3.62 -0.58 1.88
C VAL A 112 -2.45 -1.32 2.53
N ILE A 113 -2.31 -2.60 2.19
CA ILE A 113 -1.21 -3.46 2.65
C ILE A 113 0.04 -3.14 1.83
N GLY A 114 1.09 -2.72 2.52
CA GLY A 114 2.40 -2.41 1.94
C GLY A 114 3.35 -3.61 1.90
N GLY A 115 3.10 -4.61 2.73
CA GLY A 115 3.94 -5.78 2.86
C GLY A 115 3.53 -6.67 4.04
N ILE A 116 4.46 -7.50 4.50
CA ILE A 116 4.25 -8.44 5.60
C ILE A 116 5.51 -8.47 6.47
N ASP A 117 5.35 -8.60 7.78
CA ASP A 117 6.43 -8.97 8.68
C ASP A 117 6.37 -10.48 8.93
N CYS A 118 7.31 -11.23 8.35
CA CYS A 118 7.34 -12.69 8.48
C CYS A 118 7.68 -13.16 9.91
N SER A 119 8.23 -12.30 10.77
CA SER A 119 8.56 -12.65 12.16
C SER A 119 7.30 -12.71 13.04
N TYR A 120 6.33 -11.83 12.75
CA TYR A 120 5.05 -11.76 13.45
C TYR A 120 3.88 -12.34 12.64
N LEU A 121 4.14 -12.73 11.39
CA LEU A 121 3.14 -13.19 10.42
C LEU A 121 1.96 -12.19 10.31
N GLU A 122 2.26 -10.89 10.31
CA GLU A 122 1.23 -9.85 10.22
C GLU A 122 1.47 -8.87 9.05
N PRO A 123 0.40 -8.31 8.46
CA PRO A 123 0.53 -7.30 7.43
C PRO A 123 1.19 -6.03 7.94
N LEU A 124 2.06 -5.46 7.11
CA LEU A 124 2.57 -4.10 7.25
C LEU A 124 1.72 -3.15 6.42
N TYR A 125 1.21 -2.10 7.06
CA TYR A 125 0.35 -1.11 6.40
C TYR A 125 1.15 0.12 6.02
N ILE A 126 0.66 0.85 5.02
CA ILE A 126 1.27 2.11 4.60
C ILE A 126 0.73 3.22 5.50
N GLY A 127 1.62 3.93 6.16
CA GLY A 127 1.25 5.09 6.97
C GLY A 127 2.20 6.26 6.77
N ARG A 128 1.83 7.40 7.33
CA ARG A 128 2.65 8.62 7.33
C ARG A 128 2.51 9.38 8.64
N THR A 129 3.48 10.25 8.91
CA THR A 129 3.47 11.08 10.11
C THR A 129 2.30 12.05 10.12
N ARG A 130 1.82 12.36 11.32
CA ARG A 130 0.75 13.32 11.58
C ARG A 130 1.21 14.36 12.60
N GLY A 131 1.07 15.64 12.27
CA GLY A 131 1.54 16.74 13.12
C GLY A 131 3.07 16.81 13.16
N THR A 132 3.62 17.34 14.27
CA THR A 132 5.06 17.59 14.40
C THR A 132 5.91 16.31 14.34
N LEU A 133 6.94 16.33 13.50
CA LEU A 133 7.97 15.29 13.44
C LEU A 133 8.82 15.20 14.71
N LEU A 134 8.85 16.24 15.55
CA LEU A 134 9.62 16.27 16.80
C LEU A 134 9.09 15.28 17.85
N ASN A 135 7.89 14.73 17.64
CA ASN A 135 7.34 13.65 18.45
C ASN A 135 8.03 12.29 18.19
N GLY A 136 8.77 12.16 17.10
CA GLY A 136 9.46 10.95 16.71
C GLY A 136 10.52 10.53 17.73
N ARG A 137 10.63 9.23 17.97
CA ARG A 137 11.68 8.66 18.83
C ARG A 137 12.33 7.46 18.16
N THR A 138 13.62 7.26 18.38
CA THR A 138 14.24 5.98 17.99
C THR A 138 13.77 4.87 18.93
N TRP A 139 14.04 3.61 18.59
CA TRP A 139 13.74 2.48 19.48
C TRP A 139 14.39 2.61 20.87
N ARG A 140 15.52 3.32 20.97
CA ARG A 140 16.22 3.63 22.23
C ARG A 140 15.59 4.79 23.01
N GLY A 141 14.48 5.36 22.51
CA GLY A 141 13.80 6.49 23.13
C GLY A 141 14.45 7.86 22.86
N GLN A 142 15.46 7.96 21.99
CA GLN A 142 16.06 9.24 21.64
C GLN A 142 15.08 10.06 20.80
N LYS A 143 14.76 11.28 21.25
CA LYS A 143 13.88 12.21 20.50
C LYS A 143 14.54 12.65 19.20
N LEU A 144 13.73 12.80 18.16
CA LEU A 144 14.12 13.45 16.91
C LEU A 144 14.49 14.90 17.20
N LYS A 145 15.68 15.31 16.74
CA LYS A 145 16.17 16.69 16.83
C LYS A 145 16.58 17.12 15.44
N ASP A 146 15.92 18.15 14.93
CA ASP A 146 16.25 18.76 13.65
C ASP A 146 16.13 20.28 13.75
N PRO A 147 17.21 21.05 13.51
CA PRO A 147 17.15 22.50 13.53
C PRO A 147 16.18 23.09 12.49
N VAL A 148 15.96 22.39 11.37
CA VAL A 148 15.18 22.89 10.23
C VAL A 148 13.67 22.82 10.52
N LEU A 149 13.22 21.76 11.19
CA LEU A 149 11.81 21.55 11.54
C LEU A 149 11.26 22.62 12.51
N GLY A 150 12.11 23.28 13.30
CA GLY A 150 11.67 24.34 14.21
C GLY A 150 11.45 25.71 13.54
N SER A 151 11.93 25.90 12.31
CA SER A 151 11.91 27.21 11.62
C SER A 151 10.92 27.27 10.45
N CYS A 152 10.66 26.14 9.81
CA CYS A 152 9.66 25.98 8.75
C CYS A 152 8.53 25.12 9.32
N GLY A 153 7.27 25.54 9.25
CA GLY A 153 6.12 24.89 9.89
C GLY A 153 6.09 23.35 9.75
N ASP A 154 6.65 22.64 10.74
CA ASP A 154 6.86 21.20 10.75
C ASP A 154 5.59 20.36 10.59
N THR A 155 4.43 20.96 10.84
CA THR A 155 3.12 20.35 10.66
C THR A 155 2.80 20.02 9.19
N GLU A 156 3.48 20.65 8.24
CA GLU A 156 3.29 20.36 6.80
C GLU A 156 4.14 19.18 6.30
N VAL A 157 5.13 18.74 7.09
CA VAL A 157 6.03 17.65 6.69
C VAL A 157 5.38 16.30 6.98
N GLN A 158 5.17 15.52 5.92
CA GLN A 158 4.52 14.22 6.00
C GLN A 158 5.48 13.17 5.47
N ILE A 159 6.02 12.35 6.35
CA ILE A 159 6.99 11.31 6.00
C ILE A 159 6.27 9.96 5.99
N PRO A 160 6.19 9.27 4.84
CA PRO A 160 5.59 7.94 4.77
C PRO A 160 6.54 6.86 5.31
N GLY A 161 5.95 5.74 5.71
CA GLY A 161 6.66 4.60 6.28
C GLY A 161 5.74 3.40 6.51
N LYS A 162 6.15 2.50 7.41
CA LYS A 162 5.45 1.25 7.70
C LYS A 162 4.72 1.31 9.04
N VAL A 163 3.45 0.98 9.07
CA VAL A 163 2.69 0.80 10.30
C VAL A 163 2.69 -0.68 10.66
N HIS A 164 3.13 -0.96 11.88
CA HIS A 164 3.18 -2.30 12.45
C HIS A 164 2.13 -2.38 13.56
N ARG A 165 1.11 -3.22 13.36
CA ARG A 165 -0.08 -3.29 14.21
C ARG A 165 0.27 -3.76 15.61
N THR A 166 1.02 -4.86 15.72
CA THR A 166 1.45 -5.44 17.00
C THR A 166 2.41 -4.52 17.75
N HIS A 167 3.34 -3.85 17.07
CA HIS A 167 4.22 -2.85 17.70
C HIS A 167 3.51 -1.53 18.03
N ARG A 168 2.26 -1.35 17.55
CA ARG A 168 1.41 -0.19 17.83
C ARG A 168 2.04 1.15 17.42
N CYS A 169 2.79 1.15 16.32
CA CYS A 169 3.46 2.35 15.84
C CYS A 169 3.69 2.36 14.32
N LEU A 170 3.85 3.58 13.80
CA LEU A 170 4.43 3.86 12.50
C LEU A 170 5.95 3.96 12.67
N TYR A 171 6.72 3.30 11.80
CA TYR A 171 8.15 3.53 11.62
C TYR A 171 8.40 4.31 10.34
N ILE A 172 9.21 5.37 10.44
CA ILE A 172 9.67 6.14 9.29
C ILE A 172 11.20 6.15 9.20
N PRO A 173 11.76 6.19 7.99
CA PRO A 173 13.16 6.51 7.79
C PRO A 173 13.33 8.03 7.74
N TYR A 174 14.19 8.58 8.59
CA TYR A 174 14.50 10.01 8.58
C TYR A 174 15.98 10.25 8.90
N LYS A 175 16.68 10.92 7.98
CA LYS A 175 18.12 11.26 8.08
C LYS A 175 18.99 10.09 8.57
N GLY A 176 18.79 8.91 7.96
CA GLY A 176 19.58 7.70 8.24
C GLY A 176 19.19 6.93 9.51
N LYS A 177 18.15 7.35 10.24
CA LYS A 177 17.66 6.66 11.44
C LYS A 177 16.21 6.24 11.28
N GLU A 178 15.85 5.17 11.98
CA GLU A 178 14.47 4.75 12.15
C GLU A 178 13.85 5.49 13.34
N TYR A 179 12.74 6.18 13.09
CA TYR A 179 11.93 6.81 14.13
C TYR A 179 10.54 6.20 14.17
N LEU A 180 10.00 6.05 15.37
CA LEU A 180 8.65 5.55 15.62
C LEU A 180 7.72 6.66 16.10
N PHE A 181 6.46 6.56 15.67
CA PHE A 181 5.35 7.43 16.01
C PHE A 181 4.14 6.61 16.45
N ARG A 182 3.44 7.05 17.50
CA ARG A 182 2.23 6.37 18.00
C ARG A 182 0.94 6.96 17.45
N ASP A 183 0.99 8.20 16.97
CA ASP A 183 -0.09 8.88 16.26
C ASP A 183 0.38 9.08 14.83
N TYR A 184 -0.44 8.64 13.88
CA TYR A 184 -0.08 8.58 12.47
C TYR A 184 -1.34 8.64 11.60
N GLU A 185 -1.18 8.64 10.29
CA GLU A 185 -2.27 8.39 9.34
C GLU A 185 -1.98 7.09 8.59
N VAL A 186 -3.02 6.32 8.27
CA VAL A 186 -2.94 5.11 7.46
C VAL A 186 -3.56 5.37 6.10
N LEU A 187 -2.92 4.90 5.04
CA LEU A 187 -3.49 4.96 3.70
C LEU A 187 -4.61 3.93 3.56
N ALA A 188 -5.80 4.39 3.23
CA ALA A 188 -6.97 3.54 3.05
C ALA A 188 -7.70 3.84 1.74
N LEU A 189 -8.38 2.83 1.20
CA LEU A 189 -9.27 3.01 0.07
C LEU A 189 -10.59 3.65 0.51
N LYS A 190 -11.11 4.60 -0.25
CA LYS A 190 -12.49 5.06 -0.04
C LYS A 190 -13.47 3.94 -0.36
N GLU A 191 -14.56 3.92 0.38
CA GLU A 191 -15.65 2.97 0.15
C GLU A 191 -16.20 3.11 -1.27
N SER A 192 -16.05 2.03 -2.03
CA SER A 192 -16.54 1.86 -3.39
C SER A 192 -16.77 0.38 -3.63
N PRO A 193 -17.57 0.01 -4.65
CA PRO A 193 -17.67 -1.39 -5.05
C PRO A 193 -16.30 -2.03 -5.36
N ALA A 194 -15.37 -1.27 -5.95
CA ALA A 194 -14.01 -1.72 -6.21
C ALA A 194 -13.22 -1.99 -4.92
N SER A 195 -13.31 -1.11 -3.93
CA SER A 195 -12.65 -1.33 -2.63
C SER A 195 -13.26 -2.51 -1.88
N LEU A 196 -14.58 -2.71 -1.96
CA LEU A 196 -15.27 -3.87 -1.37
C LEU A 196 -14.84 -5.18 -2.04
N SER A 197 -14.78 -5.20 -3.38
CA SER A 197 -14.28 -6.36 -4.14
C SER A 197 -12.85 -6.70 -3.73
N MET A 198 -11.97 -5.70 -3.60
CA MET A 198 -10.59 -5.90 -3.15
C MET A 198 -10.52 -6.42 -1.71
N LEU A 199 -11.35 -5.90 -0.80
CA LEU A 199 -11.44 -6.39 0.58
C LEU A 199 -11.87 -7.85 0.63
N CYS A 200 -12.90 -8.21 -0.14
CA CYS A 200 -13.34 -9.60 -0.25
C CYS A 200 -12.22 -10.50 -0.76
N LYS A 201 -11.50 -10.10 -1.82
CA LYS A 201 -10.35 -10.85 -2.34
C LYS A 201 -9.27 -11.05 -1.29
N ASN A 202 -8.90 -10.00 -0.53
CA ASN A 202 -7.88 -10.10 0.51
C ASN A 202 -8.31 -11.03 1.65
N VAL A 203 -9.57 -10.97 2.09
CA VAL A 203 -10.11 -11.87 3.13
C VAL A 203 -10.08 -13.32 2.63
N ILE A 204 -10.51 -13.56 1.40
CA ILE A 204 -10.51 -14.90 0.80
C ILE A 204 -9.07 -15.43 0.69
N ASN A 205 -8.15 -14.62 0.15
CA ASN A 205 -6.75 -15.02 0.02
C ASN A 205 -6.10 -15.31 1.37
N SER A 206 -6.31 -14.47 2.38
CA SER A 206 -5.78 -14.71 3.73
C SER A 206 -6.31 -16.01 4.34
N ARG A 207 -7.59 -16.33 4.15
CA ARG A 207 -8.16 -17.60 4.63
C ARG A 207 -7.68 -18.79 3.82
N LEU A 208 -7.49 -18.64 2.51
CA LEU A 208 -6.95 -19.69 1.66
C LEU A 208 -5.49 -19.98 2.00
N GLU A 209 -4.67 -18.96 2.26
CA GLU A 209 -3.28 -19.14 2.72
C GLU A 209 -3.22 -19.87 4.07
N GLU A 210 -4.09 -19.52 5.03
CA GLU A 210 -4.23 -20.23 6.30
C GLU A 210 -4.61 -21.71 6.09
N VAL A 211 -5.57 -21.98 5.20
CA VAL A 211 -6.01 -23.36 4.89
C VAL A 211 -4.92 -24.13 4.15
N CYS A 212 -4.26 -23.53 3.15
CA CYS A 212 -3.17 -24.17 2.42
C CYS A 212 -1.98 -24.48 3.34
N ALA A 213 -1.61 -23.57 4.25
CA ALA A 213 -0.57 -23.83 5.24
C ALA A 213 -0.92 -25.02 6.16
N LEU A 214 -2.20 -25.19 6.52
CA LEU A 214 -2.65 -26.38 7.24
C LEU A 214 -2.63 -27.64 6.36
N LEU A 215 -2.94 -27.55 5.08
CA LEU A 215 -2.97 -28.68 4.16
C LEU A 215 -1.57 -29.17 3.76
N ASP A 216 -0.57 -28.30 3.74
CA ASP A 216 0.83 -28.66 3.54
C ASP A 216 1.35 -29.56 4.68
N ASP A 217 0.84 -29.38 5.92
CA ASP A 217 1.09 -30.31 7.04
C ASP A 217 0.43 -31.70 6.84
N PHE A 218 -0.56 -31.81 5.93
CA PHE A 218 -1.30 -33.04 5.64
C PHE A 218 -0.97 -33.68 4.27
N GLN A 219 0.00 -33.16 3.50
CA GLN A 219 0.35 -33.63 2.15
C GLN A 219 -0.88 -33.78 1.20
N ILE A 220 -1.78 -32.80 1.17
CA ILE A 220 -2.91 -32.82 0.23
C ILE A 220 -2.59 -31.89 -0.95
N GLU A 221 -2.18 -32.47 -2.09
CA GLU A 221 -1.92 -31.71 -3.31
C GLU A 221 -3.21 -31.17 -3.95
N GLY A 222 -3.24 -29.85 -4.19
CA GLY A 222 -3.85 -29.29 -5.40
C GLY A 222 -5.07 -28.39 -5.20
N MET A 223 -4.85 -27.07 -5.13
CA MET A 223 -5.62 -26.07 -5.88
C MET A 223 -4.70 -24.88 -6.19
N ALA A 224 -4.51 -24.56 -7.48
CA ALA A 224 -3.66 -23.46 -7.91
C ALA A 224 -4.29 -22.09 -7.63
N SER A 225 -3.49 -21.12 -7.20
CA SER A 225 -3.89 -19.75 -6.84
C SER A 225 -4.55 -18.95 -7.98
N ASP A 226 -4.34 -19.37 -9.24
CA ASP A 226 -4.81 -18.67 -10.44
C ASP A 226 -6.34 -18.71 -10.67
N SER A 227 -7.09 -19.46 -9.85
CA SER A 227 -8.56 -19.58 -9.98
C SER A 227 -9.36 -18.54 -9.18
N ILE A 228 -8.71 -17.79 -8.27
CA ILE A 228 -9.42 -16.91 -7.32
C ILE A 228 -9.90 -15.60 -7.98
N ASP A 229 -9.14 -15.07 -8.93
CA ASP A 229 -9.51 -13.85 -9.66
C ASP A 229 -10.74 -14.02 -10.56
N ARG A 230 -11.21 -15.27 -10.73
CA ARG A 230 -12.40 -15.61 -11.52
C ARG A 230 -13.63 -15.92 -10.67
N LEU A 231 -13.55 -15.74 -9.35
CA LEU A 231 -14.68 -16.01 -8.47
C LEU A 231 -15.81 -14.99 -8.71
N PRO A 232 -17.06 -15.45 -8.93
CA PRO A 232 -18.18 -14.55 -9.12
C PRO A 232 -18.47 -13.77 -7.83
N LEU A 233 -18.86 -12.50 -7.98
CA LEU A 233 -19.29 -11.66 -6.85
C LEU A 233 -20.49 -12.29 -6.13
N PRO A 234 -20.58 -12.19 -4.79
CA PRO A 234 -21.76 -12.59 -4.04
C PRO A 234 -23.01 -11.82 -4.52
N ASP A 235 -24.18 -12.46 -4.56
CA ASP A 235 -25.38 -11.88 -5.18
C ASP A 235 -25.86 -10.59 -4.49
N LYS A 236 -25.63 -10.46 -3.17
CA LYS A 236 -25.93 -9.22 -2.43
C LYS A 236 -25.09 -8.02 -2.88
N LEU A 237 -23.85 -8.24 -3.33
CA LEU A 237 -22.97 -7.19 -3.86
C LEU A 237 -23.42 -6.78 -5.26
N LYS A 238 -23.87 -7.72 -6.09
CA LYS A 238 -24.47 -7.43 -7.41
C LYS A 238 -25.74 -6.58 -7.27
N GLU A 239 -26.59 -6.91 -6.30
CA GLU A 239 -27.82 -6.16 -6.02
C GLU A 239 -27.53 -4.73 -5.53
N TYR A 240 -26.50 -4.57 -4.70
CA TYR A 240 -26.02 -3.26 -4.25
C TYR A 240 -25.50 -2.39 -5.42
N CYS A 241 -24.74 -2.96 -6.36
CA CYS A 241 -24.25 -2.24 -7.54
C CYS A 241 -25.39 -1.76 -8.46
N LYS A 242 -26.41 -2.62 -8.68
CA LYS A 242 -27.60 -2.27 -9.47
C LYS A 242 -28.38 -1.10 -8.90
N GLN A 243 -28.51 -1.01 -7.58
CA GLN A 243 -29.22 0.09 -6.91
C GLN A 243 -28.51 1.45 -7.06
N ARG A 244 -27.21 1.45 -7.38
CA ARG A 244 -26.39 2.65 -7.56
C ARG A 244 -26.14 3.02 -9.03
N GLY A 245 -26.72 2.28 -9.98
CA GLY A 245 -26.53 2.51 -11.41
C GLY A 245 -25.12 2.17 -11.91
N VAL A 246 -24.43 1.26 -11.23
CA VAL A 246 -23.13 0.73 -11.66
C VAL A 246 -23.39 -0.61 -12.36
N ASP A 247 -23.17 -0.67 -13.67
CA ASP A 247 -23.49 -1.84 -14.48
C ASP A 247 -22.54 -3.02 -14.20
N ASP A 248 -23.06 -4.24 -14.31
CA ASP A 248 -22.37 -5.53 -14.06
C ASP A 248 -21.10 -5.74 -14.94
N CYS A 249 -20.77 -4.80 -15.83
CA CYS A 249 -19.69 -4.88 -16.81
C CYS A 249 -18.44 -4.04 -16.45
N ASP A 250 -18.44 -3.34 -15.31
CA ASP A 250 -17.33 -2.45 -14.88
C ASP A 250 -16.29 -3.14 -13.95
N TYR A 251 -16.24 -4.48 -13.91
CA TYR A 251 -15.32 -5.26 -13.05
C TYR A 251 -14.45 -6.26 -13.80
#